data_AF-A0A4Y3KZI0-F1
#
_entry.id   AF-A0A4Y3KZI0-F1
#
_cell.length_a   1.000
_cell.length_b   1.000
_cell.length_c   1.000
_cell.angle_alpha   90.00
_cell.angle_beta   90.00
_cell.angle_gamma   90.00
#
_symmetry.space_group_name_H-M   'P 1'
#
loop_
_entity.id
_entity.type
_entity.pdbx_description
1 polymer ?
#
loop_
_entity_poly.entity_id
_entity_poly.type
_entity_poly.pdbx_seq_one_letter_code
_entity_poly.pdbx_strand_id
1 'polypeptide(L)'
;MSSEFPPSAPPVAPPPVAQPANVGRGALLALATIPVGIAAWVLLWGMGFIASIVAALVAFLAVRLYVLGAGRLTRTGALVVLAITVVTLVLAFVGGIAWDAATAVGEETGTSAWGALTDPTFWSWFSSILPEVLPEYGTDIAWAAGFGALGSFTTLRGAFTQPEELAPAPAPVGEPTAPDAPGSH
;
A
#
# COMPACT_ATOMS: atom_id res chain seq x y z
N MET A 1 -10.19 -64.68 -24.10
CA MET A 1 -9.30 -63.65 -23.54
C MET A 1 -9.95 -62.31 -23.81
N SER A 2 -10.67 -61.78 -22.81
CA SER A 2 -11.38 -60.51 -22.91
C SER A 2 -10.40 -59.39 -22.64
N SER A 3 -10.17 -58.53 -23.62
CA SER A 3 -9.36 -57.32 -23.51
C SER A 3 -10.17 -56.23 -22.80
N GLU A 4 -10.04 -56.13 -21.48
CA GLU A 4 -10.48 -54.98 -20.71
C GLU A 4 -9.60 -53.77 -21.08
N PHE A 5 -10.14 -52.86 -21.88
CA PHE A 5 -9.57 -51.53 -22.04
C PHE A 5 -9.75 -50.78 -20.71
N PRO A 6 -8.70 -50.17 -20.14
CA PRO A 6 -8.85 -49.37 -18.92
C PRO A 6 -9.76 -48.16 -19.20
N PRO A 7 -10.61 -47.77 -18.23
CA PRO A 7 -11.51 -46.63 -18.37
C PRO A 7 -10.69 -45.36 -18.66
N SER A 8 -11.06 -44.67 -19.74
CA SER A 8 -10.45 -43.40 -20.14
C SER A 8 -10.55 -42.40 -18.98
N ALA A 9 -9.40 -41.90 -18.53
CA ALA A 9 -9.35 -40.89 -17.48
C ALA A 9 -10.20 -39.67 -17.89
N PRO A 10 -10.95 -39.04 -16.96
CA PRO A 10 -11.73 -37.86 -17.26
C PRO A 10 -10.82 -36.72 -17.75
N PRO A 11 -11.28 -35.90 -18.71
CA PRO A 11 -10.50 -34.77 -19.20
C PRO A 11 -10.15 -33.83 -18.03
N VAL A 12 -8.85 -33.67 -17.78
CA VAL A 12 -8.34 -32.71 -16.81
C VAL A 12 -8.72 -31.31 -17.31
N ALA A 13 -9.63 -30.65 -16.61
CA ALA A 13 -9.98 -29.27 -16.92
C ALA A 13 -8.73 -28.38 -16.76
N PRO A 14 -8.44 -27.47 -17.71
CA PRO A 14 -7.31 -26.57 -17.58
C PRO A 14 -7.46 -25.74 -16.30
N PRO A 15 -6.37 -25.50 -15.56
CA PRO A 15 -6.43 -24.69 -14.35
C PRO A 15 -6.96 -23.28 -14.68
N PRO A 16 -7.80 -22.69 -13.82
CA PRO A 16 -8.32 -21.35 -14.03
C PRO A 16 -7.16 -20.36 -14.18
N VAL A 17 -7.09 -19.69 -15.33
CA VAL A 17 -6.05 -18.68 -15.59
C VAL A 17 -6.31 -17.50 -14.66
N ALA A 18 -5.47 -17.33 -13.64
CA ALA A 18 -5.58 -16.25 -12.67
C ALA A 18 -5.35 -14.89 -13.37
N GLN A 19 -6.43 -14.19 -13.77
CA GLN A 19 -6.39 -12.87 -14.46
C GLN A 19 -5.32 -11.90 -13.91
N PRO A 20 -4.41 -11.33 -14.70
CA PRO A 20 -3.34 -10.48 -14.17
C PRO A 20 -3.91 -9.29 -13.37
N ALA A 21 -3.36 -9.06 -12.17
CA ALA A 21 -3.78 -7.95 -11.32
C ALA A 21 -3.46 -6.60 -11.99
N ASN A 22 -4.44 -5.70 -12.06
CA ASN A 22 -4.24 -4.36 -12.63
C ASN A 22 -3.61 -3.40 -11.62
N VAL A 23 -2.31 -3.58 -11.39
CA VAL A 23 -1.52 -2.84 -10.37
C VAL A 23 -1.66 -1.33 -10.51
N GLY A 24 -1.69 -0.78 -11.74
CA GLY A 24 -1.80 0.66 -11.98
C GLY A 24 -3.15 1.26 -11.53
N ARG A 25 -4.27 0.55 -11.76
CA ARG A 25 -5.59 1.01 -11.29
C ARG A 25 -5.72 0.93 -9.78
N GLY A 26 -5.17 -0.11 -9.15
CA GLY A 26 -5.09 -0.23 -7.70
C GLY A 26 -4.26 0.88 -7.05
N ALA A 27 -3.13 1.25 -7.65
CA ALA A 27 -2.28 2.34 -7.16
C ALA A 27 -2.99 3.70 -7.23
N LEU A 28 -3.66 4.00 -8.34
CA LEU A 28 -4.42 5.25 -8.51
C LEU A 28 -5.53 5.41 -7.46
N LEU A 29 -6.28 4.34 -7.19
CA LEU A 29 -7.31 4.37 -6.15
C LEU A 29 -6.70 4.47 -4.75
N ALA A 30 -5.57 3.83 -4.50
CA ALA A 30 -4.86 3.93 -3.22
C ALA A 30 -4.31 5.33 -2.95
N LEU A 31 -3.96 6.13 -3.97
CA LEU A 31 -3.54 7.53 -3.81
C LEU A 31 -4.61 8.41 -3.15
N ALA A 32 -5.90 8.09 -3.32
CA ALA A 32 -6.97 8.79 -2.62
C ALA A 32 -6.89 8.66 -1.09
N THR A 33 -6.15 7.66 -0.59
CA THR A 33 -5.88 7.49 0.84
C THR A 33 -5.00 8.59 1.40
N ILE A 34 -4.13 9.21 0.58
CA ILE A 34 -3.19 10.26 1.02
C ILE A 34 -3.95 11.45 1.62
N PRO A 35 -4.85 12.15 0.89
CA PRO A 35 -5.55 13.31 1.44
C PRO A 35 -6.46 12.93 2.61
N VAL A 36 -7.08 11.75 2.58
CA VAL A 36 -7.95 11.27 3.68
C VAL A 36 -7.13 11.01 4.94
N GLY A 37 -5.96 10.38 4.80
CA GLY A 37 -5.06 10.09 5.91
C GLY A 37 -4.49 11.36 6.52
N ILE A 38 -4.07 12.33 5.71
CA ILE A 38 -3.58 13.63 6.18
C ILE A 38 -4.70 14.35 6.95
N ALA A 39 -5.90 14.46 6.38
CA ALA A 39 -7.02 15.13 7.03
C ALA A 39 -7.40 14.47 8.36
N ALA A 40 -7.51 13.13 8.38
CA ALA A 40 -7.80 12.39 9.60
C ALA A 40 -6.71 12.62 10.66
N TRP A 41 -5.43 12.58 10.27
CA TRP A 41 -4.33 12.81 11.18
C TRP A 41 -4.34 14.21 11.78
N VAL A 42 -4.45 15.26 10.96
CA VAL A 42 -4.48 16.65 11.42
C VAL A 42 -5.66 16.91 12.37
N LEU A 43 -6.84 16.38 12.06
CA LEU A 43 -8.01 16.50 12.95
C LEU A 43 -7.80 15.82 14.32
N LEU A 44 -6.97 14.77 14.36
CA LEU A 44 -6.73 13.97 15.55
C LEU A 44 -5.45 14.38 16.31
N TRP A 45 -4.61 15.20 15.69
CA TRP A 45 -3.30 15.63 16.20
C TRP A 45 -3.39 16.26 17.59
N GLY A 46 -4.37 17.13 17.82
CA GLY A 46 -4.57 17.80 19.12
C GLY A 46 -5.16 16.95 20.25
N MET A 47 -5.51 15.67 20.00
CA MET A 47 -6.16 14.80 21.01
C MET A 47 -5.20 13.86 21.74
N GLY A 48 -3.88 13.97 21.50
CA GLY A 48 -2.83 13.41 22.35
C GLY A 48 -2.68 11.88 22.41
N PHE A 49 -3.58 11.07 21.84
CA PHE A 49 -3.51 9.60 21.98
C PHE A 49 -4.21 8.78 20.88
N ILE A 50 -3.99 9.10 19.59
CA ILE A 50 -4.78 8.49 18.48
C ILE A 50 -3.92 7.99 17.30
N ALA A 51 -2.58 8.11 17.36
CA ALA A 51 -1.70 7.71 16.24
C ALA A 51 -1.90 6.26 15.76
N SER A 52 -2.13 5.32 16.68
CA SER A 52 -2.38 3.90 16.36
C SER A 52 -3.68 3.67 15.58
N ILE A 53 -4.76 4.38 15.96
CA ILE A 53 -6.07 4.25 15.32
C ILE A 53 -6.01 4.85 13.91
N VAL A 54 -5.36 6.01 13.74
CA VAL A 54 -5.20 6.63 12.42
C VAL A 54 -4.37 5.74 11.50
N ALA A 55 -3.25 5.22 11.99
CA ALA A 55 -2.41 4.35 11.19
C ALA A 55 -3.12 3.05 10.80
N ALA A 56 -3.91 2.45 11.71
CA ALA A 56 -4.74 1.29 11.39
C ALA A 56 -5.82 1.62 10.34
N LEU A 57 -6.49 2.77 10.47
CA LEU A 57 -7.47 3.27 9.50
C LEU A 57 -6.85 3.50 8.12
N VAL A 58 -5.71 4.19 8.06
CA VAL A 58 -4.99 4.50 6.82
C VAL A 58 -4.52 3.21 6.14
N ALA A 59 -3.93 2.29 6.89
CA ALA A 59 -3.50 0.99 6.36
C ALA A 59 -4.70 0.17 5.83
N PHE A 60 -5.80 0.15 6.58
CA PHE A 60 -7.04 -0.53 6.16
C PHE A 60 -7.63 0.09 4.88
N LEU A 61 -7.72 1.43 4.81
CA LEU A 61 -8.22 2.13 3.63
C LEU A 61 -7.33 1.87 2.41
N ALA A 62 -6.01 1.97 2.58
CA ALA A 62 -5.05 1.78 1.50
C ALA A 62 -5.15 0.37 0.90
N VAL A 63 -5.27 -0.66 1.74
CA VAL A 63 -5.49 -2.05 1.28
C VAL A 63 -6.85 -2.19 0.60
N ARG A 64 -7.93 -1.66 1.19
CA ARG A 64 -9.27 -1.75 0.62
C ARG A 64 -9.37 -1.09 -0.76
N LEU A 65 -8.86 0.13 -0.89
CA LEU A 65 -8.85 0.89 -2.14
C LEU A 65 -7.96 0.22 -3.20
N TYR A 66 -6.81 -0.32 -2.79
CA TYR A 66 -5.95 -1.06 -3.70
C TYR A 66 -6.64 -2.33 -4.23
N VAL A 67 -7.25 -3.14 -3.35
CA VAL A 67 -7.96 -4.36 -3.76
C VAL A 67 -9.17 -4.02 -4.64
N LEU A 68 -9.89 -2.93 -4.34
CA LEU A 68 -11.00 -2.45 -5.16
C LEU A 68 -10.54 -2.10 -6.59
N GLY A 69 -9.35 -1.53 -6.75
CA GLY A 69 -8.81 -1.14 -8.06
C GLY A 69 -8.03 -2.21 -8.81
N ALA A 70 -7.28 -3.06 -8.09
CA ALA A 70 -6.43 -4.10 -8.66
C ALA A 70 -7.13 -5.46 -8.79
N GLY A 71 -8.25 -5.67 -8.11
CA GLY A 71 -9.02 -6.92 -8.05
C GLY A 71 -8.41 -7.98 -7.12
N ARG A 72 -7.08 -8.06 -7.04
CA ARG A 72 -6.34 -8.91 -6.09
C ARG A 72 -5.07 -8.23 -5.59
N LEU A 73 -4.55 -8.72 -4.47
CA LEU A 73 -3.32 -8.22 -3.85
C LEU A 73 -2.15 -9.15 -4.20
N THR A 74 -1.23 -8.67 -5.03
CA THR A 74 0.03 -9.38 -5.35
C THR A 74 1.17 -8.89 -4.46
N ARG A 75 2.30 -9.59 -4.40
CA ARG A 75 3.49 -9.15 -3.64
C ARG A 75 3.97 -7.75 -4.05
N THR A 76 3.99 -7.48 -5.36
CA THR A 76 4.30 -6.14 -5.90
C THR A 76 3.27 -5.10 -5.46
N GLY A 77 1.99 -5.46 -5.45
CA GLY A 77 0.91 -4.61 -4.96
C GLY A 77 1.04 -4.25 -3.48
N ALA A 78 1.40 -5.22 -2.65
CA ALA A 78 1.64 -5.01 -1.22
C ALA A 78 2.79 -4.02 -0.97
N LEU A 79 3.87 -4.07 -1.76
CA LEU A 79 4.96 -3.08 -1.69
C LEU A 79 4.49 -1.68 -2.09
N VAL A 80 3.66 -1.54 -3.11
CA VAL A 80 3.07 -0.25 -3.50
C VAL A 80 2.19 0.32 -2.40
N VAL A 81 1.31 -0.50 -1.82
CA VAL A 81 0.44 -0.09 -0.70
C VAL A 81 1.26 0.31 0.52
N LEU A 82 2.31 -0.44 0.83
CA LEU A 82 3.24 -0.10 1.91
C LEU A 82 3.89 1.26 1.67
N ALA A 83 4.43 1.49 0.46
CA ALA A 83 5.05 2.77 0.12
C ALA A 83 4.07 3.94 0.23
N ILE A 84 2.84 3.80 -0.29
CA ILE A 84 1.79 4.81 -0.17
C ILE A 84 1.45 5.07 1.29
N THR A 85 1.34 4.02 2.11
CA THR A 85 1.04 4.14 3.55
C THR A 85 2.15 4.92 4.26
N VAL A 86 3.42 4.56 4.02
CA VAL A 86 4.56 5.26 4.62
C VAL A 86 4.58 6.73 4.20
N VAL A 87 4.43 7.03 2.90
CA VAL A 87 4.39 8.41 2.40
C VAL A 87 3.23 9.18 3.03
N THR A 88 2.04 8.56 3.14
CA THR A 88 0.88 9.19 3.78
C THR A 88 1.16 9.53 5.22
N LEU A 89 1.76 8.61 5.99
CA LEU A 89 2.09 8.83 7.40
C LEU A 89 3.12 9.95 7.58
N VAL A 90 4.14 10.00 6.72
CA VAL A 90 5.15 11.08 6.74
C VAL A 90 4.50 12.43 6.45
N LEU A 91 3.71 12.53 5.38
CA LEU A 91 3.02 13.78 5.03
C LEU A 91 2.01 14.21 6.09
N ALA A 92 1.30 13.25 6.67
CA ALA A 92 0.36 13.50 7.75
C ALA A 92 1.06 14.04 9.01
N PHE A 93 2.22 13.46 9.37
CA PHE A 93 3.04 13.93 10.48
C PHE A 93 3.53 15.35 10.26
N VAL A 94 4.11 15.64 9.09
CA VAL A 94 4.53 17.01 8.72
C VAL A 94 3.34 17.97 8.73
N GLY A 95 2.15 17.52 8.29
CA GLY A 95 0.92 18.28 8.37
C GLY A 95 0.50 18.62 9.81
N GLY A 96 0.76 17.71 10.77
CA GLY A 96 0.57 17.96 12.20
C GLY A 96 1.50 19.05 12.72
N ILE A 97 2.81 18.96 12.43
CA ILE A 97 3.79 20.01 12.80
C ILE A 97 3.40 21.36 12.16
N ALA A 98 2.99 21.35 10.89
CA ALA A 98 2.54 22.55 10.20
C ALA A 98 1.28 23.14 10.85
N TRP A 99 0.37 22.30 11.34
CA TRP A 99 -0.81 22.74 12.08
C TRP A 99 -0.43 23.44 13.38
N ASP A 100 0.48 22.86 14.17
CA ASP A 100 0.96 23.48 15.42
C ASP A 100 1.64 24.84 15.15
N ALA A 101 2.52 24.89 14.14
CA ALA A 101 3.17 26.12 13.72
C ALA A 101 2.15 27.18 13.26
N ALA A 102 1.12 26.77 12.51
CA ALA A 102 0.07 27.68 12.06
C ALA A 102 -0.82 28.17 13.21
N THR A 103 -1.08 27.34 14.22
CA THR A 103 -1.80 27.78 15.44
C THR A 103 -0.99 28.81 16.22
N ALA A 104 0.31 28.59 16.41
CA ALA A 104 1.20 29.53 17.10
C ALA A 104 1.28 30.88 16.36
N VAL A 105 1.49 30.85 15.03
CA VAL A 105 1.47 32.06 14.20
C VAL A 105 0.12 32.77 14.26
N GLY A 106 -0.97 32.01 14.27
CA GLY A 106 -2.32 32.57 14.38
C GLY A 106 -2.56 33.29 15.71
N GLU A 107 -2.10 32.71 16.82
CA GLU A 107 -2.16 33.32 18.14
C GLU A 107 -1.36 34.63 18.23
N GLU A 108 -0.18 34.69 17.62
CA GLU A 108 0.66 35.90 17.61
C GLU A 108 0.16 37.01 16.67
N THR A 109 -0.38 36.64 15.51
CA THR A 109 -0.77 37.59 14.46
C THR A 109 -2.25 37.96 14.49
N GLY A 110 -3.06 37.30 15.32
CA GLY A 110 -4.52 37.45 15.36
C GLY A 110 -5.24 36.83 14.15
N THR A 111 -4.54 36.03 13.34
CA THR A 111 -5.11 35.32 12.18
C THR A 111 -5.55 33.92 12.61
N SER A 112 -6.57 33.35 11.96
CA SER A 112 -6.89 31.93 12.20
C SER A 112 -5.76 31.01 11.72
N ALA A 113 -5.57 29.85 12.35
CA ALA A 113 -4.59 28.85 11.91
C ALA A 113 -4.80 28.44 10.45
N TRP A 114 -6.06 28.36 10.01
CA TRP A 114 -6.39 28.12 8.61
C TRP A 114 -5.91 29.23 7.68
N GLY A 115 -6.06 30.49 8.11
CA GLY A 115 -5.55 31.65 7.37
C GLY A 115 -4.03 31.60 7.20
N ALA A 116 -3.30 31.22 8.25
CA ALA A 116 -1.85 31.03 8.19
C ALA A 116 -1.46 29.91 7.21
N LEU A 117 -2.17 28.77 7.21
CA LEU A 117 -1.91 27.65 6.27
C LEU A 117 -2.19 28.01 4.81
N THR A 118 -3.11 28.94 4.55
CA THR A 118 -3.38 29.40 3.18
C THR A 118 -2.38 30.45 2.69
N ASP A 119 -1.55 31.00 3.56
CA ASP A 119 -0.54 31.98 3.21
C ASP A 119 0.70 31.29 2.60
N PRO A 120 1.13 31.65 1.37
CA PRO A 120 2.34 31.11 0.76
C PRO A 120 3.61 31.39 1.57
N THR A 121 3.66 32.52 2.29
CA THR A 121 4.84 32.92 3.09
C THR A 121 5.04 32.02 4.30
N PHE A 122 3.95 31.51 4.88
CA PHE A 122 4.00 30.52 5.96
C PHE A 122 4.79 29.28 5.54
N TRP A 123 4.52 28.73 4.35
CA TRP A 123 5.20 27.52 3.88
C TRP A 123 6.69 27.72 3.62
N SER A 124 7.07 28.91 3.15
CA SER A 124 8.48 29.27 2.99
C SER A 124 9.20 29.31 4.34
N TRP A 125 8.62 30.00 5.33
CA TRP A 125 9.17 30.08 6.68
C TRP A 125 9.17 28.72 7.39
N PHE A 126 8.06 27.98 7.32
CA PHE A 126 7.91 26.65 7.91
C PHE A 126 8.96 25.69 7.37
N SER A 127 9.17 25.67 6.05
CA SER A 127 10.19 24.82 5.44
C SER A 127 11.62 25.16 5.89
N SER A 128 11.89 26.43 6.25
CA SER A 128 13.20 26.83 6.76
C SER A 128 13.44 26.43 8.21
N ILE A 129 12.40 26.44 9.06
CA ILE A 129 12.53 26.06 10.48
C ILE A 129 12.35 24.56 10.71
N LEU A 130 11.65 23.86 9.80
CA LEU A 130 11.35 22.44 9.90
C LEU A 130 12.57 21.57 10.26
N PRO A 131 13.74 21.67 9.61
CA PRO A 131 14.89 20.83 9.96
C PRO A 131 15.45 21.08 11.37
N GLU A 132 15.21 22.27 11.93
CA GLU A 132 15.64 22.63 13.28
C GLU A 132 14.68 22.13 14.36
N VAL A 133 13.36 22.16 14.09
CA VAL A 133 12.33 21.66 15.03
C VAL A 133 12.10 20.15 14.92
N LEU A 134 12.41 19.53 13.78
CA LEU A 134 12.18 18.09 13.55
C LEU A 134 12.81 17.17 14.61
N PRO A 135 14.03 17.41 15.11
CA PRO A 135 14.64 16.61 16.18
C PRO A 135 13.83 16.63 17.49
N GLU A 136 13.11 17.72 17.78
CA GLU A 136 12.28 17.85 18.99
C GLU A 136 11.10 16.86 18.95
N TYR A 137 10.56 16.63 17.77
CA TYR A 137 9.51 15.64 17.52
C TYR A 137 10.04 14.19 17.46
N GLY A 138 11.33 13.94 17.68
CA GLY A 138 11.93 12.61 17.51
C GLY A 138 11.28 11.51 18.34
N THR A 139 10.86 11.83 19.57
CA THR A 139 10.13 10.88 20.44
C THR A 139 8.74 10.59 19.90
N ASP A 140 8.02 11.60 19.41
CA ASP A 140 6.70 11.44 18.82
C ASP A 140 6.74 10.68 17.50
N ILE A 141 7.79 10.88 16.69
CA ILE A 141 8.08 10.08 15.50
C ILE A 141 8.28 8.62 15.89
N ALA A 142 9.05 8.34 16.94
CA ALA A 142 9.30 6.97 17.40
C ALA A 142 8.00 6.30 17.85
N TRP A 143 7.15 7.00 18.59
CA TRP A 143 5.85 6.49 18.99
C TRP A 143 4.90 6.32 17.81
N ALA A 144 4.81 7.30 16.92
CA ALA A 144 4.01 7.23 15.71
C ALA A 144 4.44 6.07 14.81
N ALA A 145 5.75 5.84 14.65
CA ALA A 145 6.29 4.71 13.92
C ALA A 145 5.98 3.39 14.62
N GLY A 146 6.17 3.29 15.94
CA GLY A 146 5.89 2.09 16.71
C GLY A 146 4.41 1.70 16.66
N PHE A 147 3.52 2.64 16.97
CA PHE A 147 2.08 2.43 16.92
C PHE A 147 1.56 2.24 15.49
N GLY A 148 2.15 2.95 14.53
CA GLY A 148 1.81 2.80 13.12
C GLY A 148 2.21 1.43 12.57
N ALA A 149 3.40 0.96 12.92
CA ALA A 149 3.84 -0.40 12.62
C ALA A 149 2.91 -1.42 13.28
N LEU A 150 2.58 -1.26 14.57
CA LEU A 150 1.71 -2.19 15.28
C LEU A 150 0.30 -2.26 14.69
N GLY A 151 -0.30 -1.10 14.36
CA GLY A 151 -1.64 -1.00 13.79
C GLY A 151 -1.73 -1.47 12.34
N SER A 152 -0.65 -1.31 11.56
CA SER A 152 -0.59 -1.78 10.17
C SER A 152 -0.08 -3.23 10.04
N PHE A 153 0.51 -3.80 11.09
CA PHE A 153 1.18 -5.11 11.04
C PHE A 153 0.27 -6.24 10.59
N THR A 154 -0.93 -6.37 11.15
CA THR A 154 -1.87 -7.45 10.82
C THR A 154 -2.36 -7.35 9.38
N THR A 155 -2.66 -6.13 8.94
CA THR A 155 -3.10 -5.79 7.59
C THR A 155 -2.01 -6.05 6.55
N LEU A 156 -0.78 -5.61 6.82
CA LEU A 156 0.38 -5.86 5.96
C LEU A 156 0.76 -7.33 5.93
N ARG A 157 0.77 -8.01 7.10
CA ARG A 157 1.02 -9.45 7.17
C ARG A 157 0.02 -10.23 6.31
N GLY A 158 -1.27 -9.90 6.41
CA GLY A 158 -2.31 -10.50 5.58
C GLY A 158 -2.09 -10.28 4.08
N ALA A 159 -1.56 -9.11 3.70
CA ALA A 159 -1.21 -8.78 2.31
C ALA A 159 -0.06 -9.64 1.76
N PHE A 160 0.95 -9.95 2.58
CA PHE A 160 2.11 -10.74 2.17
C PHE A 160 1.90 -12.25 2.22
N THR A 161 0.93 -12.74 2.99
CA THR A 161 0.64 -14.19 3.12
C THR A 161 -0.31 -14.75 2.08
N GLN A 162 -0.86 -13.93 1.18
CA GLN A 162 -1.71 -14.41 0.07
C GLN A 162 -0.87 -15.32 -0.84
N PRO A 163 -1.22 -16.61 -0.99
CA PRO A 163 -0.52 -17.51 -1.89
C PRO A 163 -0.64 -16.96 -3.31
N GLU A 164 0.50 -16.72 -3.93
CA GLU A 164 0.58 -16.51 -5.38
C GLU A 164 0.12 -17.83 -5.98
N GLU A 165 -1.13 -17.89 -6.44
CA GLU A 165 -1.70 -19.09 -7.04
C GLU A 165 -0.76 -19.53 -8.16
N LEU A 166 -0.18 -20.71 -7.93
CA LEU A 166 0.96 -21.28 -8.63
C LEU A 166 0.88 -21.02 -10.13
N ALA A 167 1.85 -20.30 -10.69
CA ALA A 167 2.04 -20.28 -12.13
C ALA A 167 2.15 -21.75 -12.60
N PRO A 168 1.36 -22.18 -13.61
CA PRO A 168 1.44 -23.56 -14.08
C PRO A 168 2.88 -23.84 -14.49
N ALA A 169 3.42 -24.95 -13.98
CA ALA A 169 4.76 -25.41 -14.31
C ALA A 169 4.95 -25.36 -15.84
N PRO A 170 6.11 -24.89 -16.35
CA PRO A 170 6.36 -24.89 -17.78
C PRO A 170 6.09 -26.31 -18.29
N ALA A 171 5.20 -26.40 -19.28
CA ALA A 171 4.86 -27.66 -19.92
C ALA A 171 6.16 -28.39 -20.29
N PRO A 172 6.25 -29.73 -20.10
CA PRO A 172 7.44 -30.47 -20.51
C PRO A 172 7.70 -30.13 -21.97
N VAL A 173 8.88 -29.54 -22.22
CA VAL A 173 9.37 -29.21 -23.56
C VAL A 173 9.22 -30.48 -24.38
N GLY A 174 8.40 -30.41 -25.43
CA GLY A 174 8.13 -31.54 -26.31
C GLY A 174 9.43 -32.21 -26.68
N GLU A 175 9.48 -33.54 -26.46
CA GLU A 175 10.56 -34.39 -26.93
C GLU A 175 10.90 -34.05 -28.38
N PRO A 176 12.19 -33.92 -28.73
CA PRO A 176 12.59 -33.69 -30.11
C PRO A 176 12.15 -34.91 -30.93
N THR A 177 11.19 -34.71 -31.83
CA THR A 177 10.85 -35.69 -32.86
C THR A 177 12.11 -36.04 -33.64
N ALA A 178 12.59 -37.27 -33.47
CA ALA A 178 13.73 -37.83 -34.17
C ALA A 178 13.52 -37.79 -35.70
N PRO A 179 14.60 -37.65 -36.49
CA PRO A 179 14.53 -37.49 -37.94
C PRO A 179 14.11 -38.80 -38.63
N ASP A 180 13.12 -38.70 -39.51
CA ASP A 180 12.80 -39.76 -40.48
C ASP A 180 14.00 -40.00 -41.40
N ALA A 181 14.46 -41.24 -41.44
CA ALA A 181 15.44 -41.75 -42.40
C ALA A 181 14.84 -42.97 -43.15
N PRO A 182 15.30 -43.24 -44.38
CA PRO A 182 14.44 -43.50 -45.54
C PRO A 182 14.06 -44.97 -45.74
N GLY A 183 12.80 -45.21 -46.11
CA GLY A 183 12.28 -46.50 -46.56
C GLY A 183 12.42 -46.65 -48.08
N SER A 184 13.26 -47.60 -48.47
CA SER A 184 13.48 -48.14 -49.81
C SER A 184 12.25 -48.85 -50.40
N HIS A 185 11.92 -48.55 -51.66
CA HIS A 185 11.25 -49.45 -52.60
C HIS A 185 11.86 -49.29 -53.98
#